data_AF-A0A2V9IPJ1-F1
#
_entry.id   AF-A0A2V9IPJ1-F1
#
_cell.length_a   1.000
_cell.length_b   1.000
_cell.length_c   1.000
_cell.angle_alpha   90.00
_cell.angle_beta   90.00
_cell.angle_gamma   90.00
#
_symmetry.space_group_name_H-M   'P 1'
#
loop_
_entity.id
_entity.type
_entity.pdbx_description
1 polymer ?
#
loop_
_entity_poly.entity_id
_entity_poly.type
_entity_poly.pdbx_seq_one_letter_code
_entity_poly.pdbx_strand_id
1 'polypeptide(L)'
;GEVIEVGLLRTVLFETGNWTSLGQLTGRQVAFLNSFAVEGHYFNFTTSGQWLWDEIQVLIPWGVDPSPIIEKISEMVETETEQSARTAEQEWQHATRRYGVKPFSATPTANVRSTDEGVQVVVRYITRASQRAELRSRLHQAAVELIHQGKARRPEAEALPASSGAGANDINPG
;
A
#
# COMPACT_ATOMS: atom_id res chain seq x y z
N GLY A 1 10.63 -7.34 17.37
CA GLY A 1 10.57 -7.74 18.79
C GLY A 1 10.52 -6.49 19.62
N GLU A 2 9.77 -6.50 20.71
CA GLU A 2 9.72 -5.41 21.68
C GLU A 2 10.65 -5.72 22.86
N VAL A 3 11.62 -4.84 23.15
CA VAL A 3 12.62 -5.08 24.21
C VAL A 3 11.98 -4.84 25.57
N ILE A 4 12.09 -5.83 26.45
CA ILE A 4 11.56 -5.80 27.81
C ILE A 4 12.67 -5.45 28.80
N GLU A 5 13.87 -5.99 28.59
CA GLU A 5 15.00 -5.83 29.52
C GLU A 5 16.34 -5.86 28.76
N VAL A 6 17.25 -4.96 29.13
CA VAL A 6 18.66 -5.03 28.75
C VAL A 6 19.48 -5.20 30.02
N GLY A 7 19.96 -6.42 30.25
CA GLY A 7 20.82 -6.75 31.38
C GLY A 7 22.30 -6.69 31.02
N LEU A 8 23.16 -6.97 32.00
CA LEU A 8 24.63 -6.91 31.83
C LEU A 8 25.15 -7.85 30.72
N LEU A 9 24.59 -9.05 30.62
CA LEU A 9 25.06 -10.09 29.69
C LEU A 9 24.06 -10.45 28.59
N ARG A 10 22.77 -10.18 28.81
CA ARG A 10 21.69 -10.60 27.92
C ARG A 10 20.63 -9.53 27.76
N THR A 11 19.95 -9.57 26.62
CA THR A 11 18.77 -8.78 26.31
C THR A 11 17.58 -9.72 26.16
N VAL A 12 16.42 -9.28 26.66
CA VAL A 12 15.15 -10.00 26.61
C VAL A 12 14.14 -9.18 25.83
N LEU A 13 13.45 -9.82 24.88
CA LEU A 13 12.39 -9.20 24.09
C LEU A 13 11.18 -10.12 23.94
N PHE A 14 10.02 -9.53 23.67
CA PHE A 14 8.89 -10.26 23.10
C PHE A 14 9.10 -10.42 21.60
N GLU A 15 9.01 -11.66 21.13
CA GLU A 15 9.09 -11.96 19.71
C GLU A 15 7.90 -11.34 18.98
N THR A 16 8.21 -10.74 17.85
CA THR A 16 7.23 -10.23 16.90
C THR A 16 7.28 -11.10 15.66
N GLY A 17 6.13 -11.36 15.04
CA GLY A 17 6.07 -12.02 13.73
C GLY A 17 6.91 -11.32 12.66
N ASN A 18 7.03 -11.93 11.47
CA ASN A 18 7.84 -11.40 10.37
C ASN A 18 7.51 -9.92 10.11
N TRP A 19 8.50 -9.12 9.74
CA TRP A 19 8.38 -7.67 9.57
C TRP A 19 7.37 -7.26 8.46
N THR A 20 7.05 -8.20 7.55
CA THR A 20 6.00 -8.06 6.53
C THR A 20 4.59 -8.31 7.08
N SER A 21 4.46 -8.98 8.23
CA SER A 21 3.21 -9.20 8.96
C SER A 21 3.02 -8.12 10.04
N LEU A 22 1.81 -8.04 10.61
CA LEU A 22 1.24 -6.95 11.43
C LEU A 22 2.03 -6.54 12.70
N GLY A 23 3.28 -6.95 12.88
CA GLY A 23 4.04 -6.62 14.08
C GLY A 23 3.44 -7.24 15.34
N GLN A 24 2.62 -8.28 15.19
CA GLN A 24 1.92 -8.92 16.31
C GLN A 24 2.89 -9.73 17.17
N LEU A 25 2.75 -9.59 18.49
CA LEU A 25 3.49 -10.40 19.45
C LEU A 25 3.10 -11.86 19.29
N THR A 26 4.07 -12.75 19.19
CA THR A 26 3.81 -14.19 19.07
C THR A 26 3.49 -14.83 20.43
N GLY A 27 3.63 -14.07 21.52
CA GLY A 27 3.57 -14.56 22.90
C GLY A 27 4.87 -15.23 23.37
N ARG A 28 5.85 -15.41 22.49
CA ARG A 28 7.15 -15.99 22.85
C ARG A 28 8.08 -14.91 23.39
N GLN A 29 8.73 -15.21 24.50
CA GLN A 29 9.81 -14.41 25.06
C GLN A 29 11.14 -15.00 24.60
N VAL A 30 12.03 -14.14 24.08
CA VAL A 30 13.34 -14.55 23.57
C VAL A 30 14.41 -13.80 24.36
N ALA A 31 15.41 -14.52 24.84
CA ALA A 31 16.58 -13.97 25.49
C ALA A 31 17.84 -14.35 24.69
N PHE A 32 18.71 -13.38 24.44
CA PHE A 32 19.96 -13.60 23.71
C PHE A 32 21.11 -12.82 24.37
N LEU A 33 22.35 -13.30 24.17
CA LEU A 33 23.55 -12.62 24.68
C LEU A 33 23.74 -11.27 23.97
N ASN A 34 24.12 -10.24 24.71
CA ASN A 34 24.27 -8.89 24.17
C ASN A 34 25.22 -8.83 22.96
N SER A 35 26.29 -9.65 22.95
CA SER A 35 27.23 -9.75 21.84
C SER A 35 26.54 -10.07 20.49
N PHE A 36 25.49 -10.89 20.52
CA PHE A 36 24.74 -11.27 19.32
C PHE A 36 24.05 -10.08 18.64
N ALA A 37 23.63 -9.06 19.40
CA ALA A 37 23.07 -7.84 18.83
C ALA A 37 24.12 -6.84 18.33
N VAL A 38 25.35 -6.92 18.86
CA VAL A 38 26.45 -6.00 18.50
C VAL A 38 27.20 -6.48 17.25
N GLU A 39 27.28 -7.78 17.03
CA GLU A 39 27.97 -8.38 15.87
C GLU A 39 27.13 -8.36 14.58
N GLY A 40 25.80 -8.20 14.68
CA GLY A 40 24.89 -8.11 13.54
C GLY A 40 24.49 -6.69 13.15
N HIS A 41 23.83 -6.53 11.99
CA HIS A 41 23.09 -5.32 11.69
C HIS A 41 21.77 -5.31 12.46
N TYR A 42 21.57 -4.32 13.34
CA TYR A 42 20.29 -4.13 14.02
C TYR A 42 19.55 -2.91 13.44
N PHE A 43 18.25 -3.05 13.28
CA PHE A 43 17.36 -1.96 12.91
C PHE A 43 16.65 -1.50 14.18
N ASN A 44 17.01 -0.31 14.67
CA ASN A 44 16.40 0.24 15.87
C ASN A 44 15.09 0.95 15.51
N PHE A 45 13.97 0.38 15.95
CA PHE A 45 12.64 0.96 15.81
C PHE A 45 12.19 1.67 17.10
N THR A 46 13.08 2.12 17.99
CA THR A 46 12.79 2.81 19.27
C THR A 46 13.44 4.19 19.37
N THR A 47 14.31 4.57 18.43
CA THR A 47 14.83 5.94 18.32
C THR A 47 13.92 6.77 17.40
N SER A 48 13.88 8.09 17.63
CA SER A 48 13.10 9.06 16.85
C SER A 48 13.21 8.83 15.33
N GLY A 49 12.07 8.86 14.63
CA GLY A 49 12.01 8.59 13.18
C GLY A 49 11.56 7.18 12.78
N GLN A 50 10.67 6.52 13.53
CA GLN A 50 10.04 5.22 13.21
C GLN A 50 9.10 5.25 11.99
N TRP A 51 9.52 5.89 10.92
CA TRP A 51 8.79 5.95 9.68
C TRP A 51 9.08 4.69 8.88
N LEU A 52 8.01 4.09 8.37
CA LEU A 52 8.12 2.98 7.43
C LEU A 52 7.20 3.21 6.26
N TRP A 53 7.61 2.67 5.11
CA TRP A 53 6.75 2.53 3.96
C TRP A 53 5.90 1.28 4.15
N ASP A 54 4.59 1.45 4.09
CA ASP A 54 3.63 0.36 4.00
C ASP A 54 2.89 0.46 2.66
N GLU A 55 2.09 -0.57 2.38
CA GLU A 55 1.27 -0.60 1.17
C GLU A 55 -0.10 -1.20 1.44
N ILE A 56 -1.09 -0.67 0.73
CA ILE A 56 -2.36 -1.35 0.51
C ILE A 56 -2.39 -1.89 -0.91
N GLN A 57 -2.88 -3.12 -1.05
CA GLN A 57 -3.12 -3.75 -2.35
C GLN A 57 -4.61 -4.03 -2.49
N VAL A 58 -5.20 -3.53 -3.57
CA VAL A 58 -6.63 -3.65 -3.86
C VAL A 58 -6.81 -4.20 -5.26
N LEU A 59 -7.57 -5.28 -5.40
CA LEU A 59 -7.97 -5.84 -6.69
C LEU A 59 -9.39 -5.36 -7.01
N ILE A 60 -9.55 -4.64 -8.11
CA ILE A 60 -10.83 -4.16 -8.62
C ILE A 60 -11.26 -5.11 -9.75
N PRO A 61 -12.34 -5.89 -9.59
CA PRO A 61 -12.81 -6.80 -10.63
C PRO A 61 -13.26 -6.06 -11.89
N TRP A 62 -13.12 -6.69 -13.07
CA TRP A 62 -13.54 -6.10 -14.36
C TRP A 62 -15.03 -5.73 -14.45
N GLY A 63 -15.87 -6.28 -13.56
CA GLY A 63 -17.30 -5.98 -13.47
C GLY A 63 -17.61 -4.59 -12.93
N VAL A 64 -16.62 -3.86 -12.42
CA VAL A 64 -16.78 -2.52 -11.85
C VAL A 64 -15.88 -1.54 -12.61
N ASP A 65 -16.34 -0.31 -12.86
CA ASP A 65 -15.48 0.72 -13.46
C ASP A 65 -14.32 1.08 -12.50
N PRO A 66 -13.05 0.80 -12.86
CA PRO A 66 -11.93 0.97 -11.95
C PRO A 66 -11.51 2.43 -11.79
N SER A 67 -11.75 3.28 -12.79
CA SER A 67 -11.26 4.66 -12.82
C SER A 67 -11.69 5.49 -11.60
N PRO A 68 -12.99 5.57 -11.25
CA PRO A 68 -13.43 6.35 -10.09
C PRO A 68 -13.02 5.72 -8.76
N ILE A 69 -12.73 4.41 -8.73
CA ILE A 69 -12.29 3.72 -7.51
C ILE A 69 -10.82 4.00 -7.25
N ILE A 70 -9.97 3.94 -8.28
CA ILE A 70 -8.54 4.26 -8.19
C ILE A 70 -8.33 5.68 -7.66
N GLU A 71 -9.07 6.65 -8.20
CA GLU A 71 -8.99 8.05 -7.78
C GLU A 71 -9.35 8.21 -6.30
N LYS A 72 -10.50 7.67 -5.88
CA LYS A 72 -10.95 7.74 -4.48
C LYS A 72 -10.02 7.02 -3.51
N ILE A 73 -9.45 5.87 -3.89
CA ILE A 73 -8.46 5.17 -3.06
C ILE A 73 -7.21 6.05 -2.88
N SER A 74 -6.74 6.68 -3.96
CA SER A 74 -5.54 7.52 -3.91
C SER A 74 -5.77 8.76 -3.03
N GLU A 75 -6.90 9.45 -3.22
CA GLU A 75 -7.30 10.62 -2.43
C GLU A 75 -7.47 10.29 -0.94
N MET A 76 -8.09 9.15 -0.63
CA MET A 76 -8.27 8.70 0.74
C MET A 76 -6.93 8.43 1.42
N VAL A 77 -6.03 7.69 0.77
CA VAL A 77 -4.71 7.40 1.33
C VAL A 77 -3.90 8.68 1.51
N GLU A 78 -3.95 9.60 0.55
CA GLU A 78 -3.31 10.92 0.66
C GLU A 78 -3.83 11.69 1.87
N THR A 79 -5.15 11.76 2.03
CA THR A 79 -5.79 12.46 3.15
C THR A 79 -5.44 11.85 4.51
N GLU A 80 -5.55 10.53 4.65
CA GLU A 80 -5.27 9.81 5.91
C GLU A 80 -3.78 9.87 6.30
N THR A 81 -2.87 10.05 5.34
CA THR A 81 -1.42 10.04 5.57
C THR A 81 -0.77 11.41 5.50
N GLU A 82 -1.50 12.48 5.18
CA GLU A 82 -0.97 13.83 5.01
C GLU A 82 -0.14 14.30 6.21
N GLN A 83 -0.68 14.17 7.43
CA GLN A 83 0.02 14.56 8.65
C GLN A 83 1.27 13.71 8.90
N SER A 84 1.18 12.41 8.61
CA SER A 84 2.31 11.48 8.72
C SER A 84 3.42 11.86 7.74
N ALA A 85 3.07 12.11 6.48
CA ALA A 85 4.00 12.53 5.44
C ALA A 85 4.72 13.82 5.81
N ARG A 86 3.99 14.86 6.22
CA ARG A 86 4.57 16.15 6.66
C ARG A 86 5.54 15.97 7.82
N THR A 87 5.14 15.20 8.84
CA THR A 87 5.99 15.00 10.01
C THR A 87 7.24 14.18 9.66
N ALA A 88 7.11 13.18 8.79
CA ALA A 88 8.22 12.36 8.32
C ALA A 88 9.24 13.18 7.54
N GLU A 89 8.78 14.05 6.63
CA GLU A 89 9.66 14.94 5.86
C GLU A 89 10.39 15.92 6.77
N GLN A 90 9.72 16.49 7.77
CA GLN A 90 10.35 17.38 8.75
C GLN A 90 11.43 16.66 9.56
N GLU A 91 11.10 15.50 10.15
CA GLU A 91 12.06 14.69 10.91
C GLU A 91 13.25 14.25 10.05
N TRP A 92 13.00 13.85 8.80
CA TRP A 92 14.06 13.50 7.85
C TRP A 92 14.98 14.68 7.54
N GLN A 93 14.42 15.86 7.26
CA GLN A 93 15.20 17.07 7.01
C GLN A 93 16.08 17.42 8.21
N HIS A 94 15.54 17.32 9.43
CA HIS A 94 16.32 17.59 10.64
C HIS A 94 17.47 16.58 10.83
N ALA A 95 17.22 15.30 10.59
CA ALA A 95 18.23 14.24 10.74
C ALA A 95 19.33 14.31 9.67
N THR A 96 18.98 14.65 8.43
CA THR A 96 19.90 14.61 7.28
C THR A 96 20.61 15.93 6.96
N ARG A 97 20.24 17.03 7.64
CA ARG A 97 20.89 18.36 7.53
C ARG A 97 22.41 18.32 7.60
N ARG A 98 22.99 17.42 8.41
CA ARG A 98 24.45 17.28 8.58
C ARG A 98 25.11 16.38 7.54
N TYR A 99 24.33 15.61 6.78
CA TYR A 99 24.82 14.51 5.94
C TYR A 99 24.61 14.73 4.43
N GLY A 100 24.05 15.87 4.01
CA GLY A 100 23.94 16.25 2.59
C GLY A 100 23.09 15.28 1.76
N VAL A 101 22.11 14.62 2.37
CA VAL A 101 21.30 13.57 1.72
C VAL A 101 20.25 14.21 0.80
N LYS A 102 19.88 13.48 -0.26
CA LYS A 102 18.86 13.88 -1.24
C LYS A 102 17.52 14.26 -0.58
N PRO A 103 16.72 15.13 -1.24
CA PRO A 103 15.36 15.42 -0.82
C PRO A 103 14.52 14.14 -0.76
N PHE A 104 13.71 14.04 0.29
CA PHE A 104 12.82 12.93 0.59
C PHE A 104 11.39 13.44 0.48
N SER A 105 10.56 12.75 -0.29
CA SER A 105 9.12 12.98 -0.36
C SER A 105 8.43 11.77 0.27
N ALA A 106 7.53 12.06 1.20
CA ALA A 106 6.72 11.07 1.89
C ALA A 106 5.30 10.98 1.29
N THR A 107 5.07 11.63 0.15
CA THR A 107 3.79 11.61 -0.55
C THR A 107 3.47 10.20 -1.02
N PRO A 108 2.23 9.71 -0.79
CA PRO A 108 1.81 8.40 -1.26
C PRO A 108 1.93 8.27 -2.78
N THR A 109 2.24 7.07 -3.26
CA THR A 109 2.34 6.78 -4.70
C THR A 109 1.49 5.57 -5.04
N ALA A 110 0.57 5.75 -5.99
CA ALA A 110 -0.26 4.68 -6.53
C ALA A 110 0.38 4.09 -7.80
N ASN A 111 0.42 2.76 -7.87
CA ASN A 111 0.76 1.99 -9.05
C ASN A 111 -0.44 1.16 -9.47
N VAL A 112 -0.76 1.19 -10.76
CA VAL A 112 -1.91 0.47 -11.32
C VAL A 112 -1.40 -0.49 -12.38
N ARG A 113 -1.87 -1.75 -12.31
CA ARG A 113 -1.58 -2.76 -13.34
C ARG A 113 -2.81 -3.59 -13.66
N SER A 114 -2.96 -3.95 -14.92
CA SER A 114 -3.99 -4.89 -15.36
C SER A 114 -3.56 -6.33 -15.09
N THR A 115 -4.50 -7.17 -14.69
CA THR A 115 -4.34 -8.60 -14.43
C THR A 115 -5.52 -9.38 -15.03
N ASP A 116 -5.44 -10.70 -15.05
CA ASP A 116 -6.53 -11.54 -15.58
C ASP A 116 -7.82 -11.39 -14.78
N GLU A 117 -7.71 -11.16 -13.47
CA GLU A 117 -8.84 -11.07 -12.53
C GLU A 117 -9.44 -9.66 -12.42
N GLY A 118 -8.71 -8.64 -12.89
CA GLY A 118 -9.13 -7.24 -12.75
C GLY A 118 -7.98 -6.24 -12.83
N VAL A 119 -8.21 -5.05 -12.30
CA VAL A 119 -7.20 -4.00 -12.15
C VAL A 119 -6.66 -4.04 -10.74
N GLN A 120 -5.36 -4.29 -10.58
CA GLN A 120 -4.69 -4.22 -9.29
C GLN A 120 -4.12 -2.82 -9.06
N VAL A 121 -4.45 -2.27 -7.90
CA VAL A 121 -3.98 -0.98 -7.40
C VAL A 121 -3.11 -1.23 -6.18
N VAL A 122 -1.88 -0.71 -6.20
CA VAL A 122 -0.95 -0.76 -5.08
C VAL A 122 -0.61 0.67 -4.68
N VAL A 123 -1.05 1.10 -3.51
CA VAL A 123 -0.74 2.43 -2.98
C VAL A 123 0.28 2.30 -1.86
N ARG A 124 1.46 2.89 -2.06
CA ARG A 124 2.52 2.95 -1.06
C ARG A 124 2.42 4.26 -0.31
N TYR A 125 2.50 4.20 1.01
CA TYR A 125 2.38 5.37 1.89
C TYR A 125 3.31 5.26 3.08
N ILE A 126 3.61 6.39 3.72
CA ILE A 126 4.39 6.41 4.95
C ILE A 126 3.49 6.38 6.17
N THR A 127 3.92 5.66 7.21
CA THR A 127 3.24 5.68 8.50
C THR A 127 4.23 5.41 9.63
N ARG A 128 3.83 5.70 10.87
CA ARG A 128 4.60 5.29 12.05
C ARG A 128 4.37 3.81 12.32
N ALA A 129 5.41 3.12 12.76
CA ALA A 129 5.33 1.70 13.13
C ALA A 129 4.18 1.38 14.09
N SER A 130 3.92 2.26 15.06
CA SER A 130 2.84 2.12 16.04
C SER A 130 1.43 2.28 15.47
N GLN A 131 1.27 3.03 14.37
CA GLN A 131 -0.05 3.31 13.76
C GLN A 131 -0.35 2.40 12.57
N ARG A 132 0.66 1.66 12.09
CA ARG A 132 0.60 0.84 10.88
C ARG A 132 -0.63 -0.06 10.81
N ALA A 133 -0.86 -0.87 11.84
CA ALA A 133 -1.90 -1.88 11.85
C ALA A 133 -3.32 -1.27 11.80
N GLU A 134 -3.53 -0.20 12.56
CA GLU A 134 -4.80 0.51 12.61
C GLU A 134 -5.10 1.20 11.27
N LEU A 135 -4.14 1.98 10.76
CA LEU A 135 -4.28 2.69 9.50
C LEU A 135 -4.53 1.73 8.35
N ARG A 136 -3.75 0.65 8.24
CA ARG A 136 -3.92 -0.35 7.19
C ARG A 136 -5.30 -1.00 7.24
N SER A 137 -5.81 -1.30 8.44
CA SER A 137 -7.16 -1.88 8.59
C SER A 137 -8.25 -0.91 8.12
N ARG A 138 -8.13 0.37 8.49
CA ARG A 138 -9.06 1.43 8.09
C ARG A 138 -9.08 1.62 6.57
N LEU A 139 -7.90 1.69 5.95
CA LEU A 139 -7.75 1.82 4.50
C LEU A 139 -8.34 0.62 3.75
N HIS A 140 -8.14 -0.61 4.25
CA HIS A 140 -8.75 -1.80 3.64
C HIS A 140 -10.27 -1.79 3.75
N GLN A 141 -10.83 -1.42 4.90
CA GLN A 141 -12.27 -1.36 5.09
C GLN A 141 -12.91 -0.33 4.15
N ALA A 142 -12.31 0.86 4.07
CA ALA A 142 -12.79 1.91 3.18
C ALA A 142 -12.65 1.52 1.70
N ALA A 143 -11.57 0.83 1.31
CA ALA A 143 -11.43 0.30 -0.06
C ALA A 143 -12.51 -0.74 -0.41
N VAL A 144 -12.85 -1.62 0.54
CA VAL A 144 -13.94 -2.59 0.37
C VAL A 144 -15.28 -1.87 0.15
N GLU A 145 -15.58 -0.85 0.94
CA GLU A 145 -16.81 -0.05 0.79
C GLU A 145 -16.87 0.66 -0.58
N LEU A 146 -15.76 1.22 -1.05
CA LEU A 146 -15.68 1.86 -2.37
C LEU A 146 -15.97 0.87 -3.52
N ILE A 147 -15.47 -0.36 -3.44
CA ILE A 147 -15.72 -1.39 -4.45
C ILE A 147 -17.20 -1.79 -4.44
N HIS A 148 -17.80 -1.99 -3.27
CA HIS A 148 -19.21 -2.35 -3.15
C HIS A 148 -20.16 -1.26 -3.69
N GLN A 149 -19.78 0.01 -3.55
CA GLN A 149 -20.53 1.15 -4.08
C GLN A 149 -20.23 1.45 -5.55
N GLY A 150 -19.25 0.76 -6.13
CA GLY A 150 -18.80 0.96 -7.50
C GLY A 150 -19.90 0.65 -8.51
N LYS A 151 -19.99 1.49 -9.55
CA LYS A 151 -20.94 1.25 -10.65
C LYS A 151 -20.48 0.06 -11.47
N ALA A 152 -21.40 -0.84 -11.79
CA ALA A 152 -21.14 -1.91 -12.74
C ALA A 152 -20.64 -1.32 -14.07
N ARG A 153 -19.57 -1.90 -14.62
CA ARG A 153 -19.08 -1.51 -15.94
C ARG A 153 -20.16 -1.80 -16.96
N ARG A 154 -20.66 -0.76 -17.63
CA ARG A 154 -21.59 -0.92 -18.74
C ARG A 154 -20.81 -1.59 -19.88
N PRO A 155 -21.26 -2.74 -20.42
CA PRO A 155 -20.61 -3.31 -21.59
C PRO A 155 -20.70 -2.26 -22.69
N GLU A 156 -19.53 -1.88 -23.21
CA GLU A 156 -19.43 -1.07 -24.41
C GLU A 156 -20.14 -1.88 -25.49
N ALA A 157 -21.27 -1.35 -25.96
CA ALA A 157 -22.11 -2.04 -26.92
C ALA A 157 -21.23 -2.46 -28.09
N GLU A 158 -21.21 -3.76 -28.33
CA GLU A 158 -20.67 -4.42 -29.50
C GLU A 158 -21.13 -3.61 -30.73
N ALA A 159 -20.23 -2.77 -31.24
CA ALA A 159 -20.41 -2.08 -32.50
C ALA A 159 -20.27 -3.15 -33.59
N LEU A 160 -21.33 -3.93 -33.76
CA LEU A 160 -21.56 -4.73 -34.95
C LEU A 160 -21.37 -3.79 -36.15
N PRO A 161 -20.42 -4.05 -37.07
CA PRO A 161 -20.38 -3.29 -38.30
C PRO A 161 -21.70 -3.54 -39.03
N ALA A 162 -22.47 -2.46 -39.22
CA ALA A 162 -23.69 -2.45 -39.99
C ALA A 162 -23.45 -3.14 -41.34
N SER A 163 -24.26 -4.15 -41.65
CA SER A 163 -24.24 -4.77 -42.97
C SER A 163 -24.52 -3.68 -44.02
N SER A 164 -23.51 -3.32 -44.81
CA SER A 164 -23.70 -2.51 -45.99
C SER A 164 -24.41 -3.36 -47.04
N GLY A 165 -25.73 -3.25 -47.08
CA GLY A 165 -26.50 -3.62 -48.26
C GLY A 165 -26.20 -2.65 -49.39
N ALA A 166 -25.49 -3.12 -50.41
CA ALA A 166 -25.45 -2.50 -51.73
C ALA A 166 -24.93 -3.52 -52.76
N GLY A 167 -25.76 -3.86 -53.75
CA GLY A 167 -25.33 -4.67 -54.88
C GLY A 167 -26.47 -5.35 -55.63
N ALA A 168 -27.32 -4.54 -56.26
CA ALA A 168 -28.28 -4.98 -57.26
C ALA A 168 -27.60 -5.80 -58.36
N ASN A 169 -28.24 -6.90 -58.78
CA ASN A 169 -28.09 -7.41 -60.14
C ASN A 169 -29.47 -7.93 -60.57
N ASP A 170 -30.25 -7.00 -61.13
CA ASP A 170 -31.45 -7.34 -61.89
C ASP A 170 -31.03 -8.14 -63.13
N ILE A 171 -31.53 -9.37 -63.17
CA ILE A 171 -31.44 -10.26 -64.32
C ILE A 171 -32.59 -9.86 -65.26
N ASN A 172 -32.24 -9.30 -66.42
CA ASN A 172 -33.15 -9.02 -67.51
C ASN A 172 -33.58 -10.33 -68.21
N PRO A 173 -34.88 -10.56 -68.49
CA PRO A 173 -35.30 -11.46 -69.54
C PRO A 173 -36.15 -10.76 -70.59
N GLY A 174 -35.68 -10.76 -71.84
CA GLY A 174 -36.52 -10.64 -73.04
C GLY A 174 -36.86 -9.23 -73.50
#